data_AF-A0A7S2CTF8-F1
#
_entry.id   AF-A0A7S2CTF8-F1
#
_cell.length_a   1.000
_cell.length_b   1.000
_cell.length_c   1.000
_cell.angle_alpha   90.00
_cell.angle_beta   90.00
_cell.angle_gamma   90.00
#
_symmetry.space_group_name_H-M   'P 1'
#
loop_
_entity.id
_entity.type
_entity.pdbx_description
1 polymer ?
#
loop_
_entity_poly.entity_id
_entity_poly.type
_entity_poly.pdbx_seq_one_letter_code
_entity_poly.pdbx_strand_id
1 'polypeptide(L)'
;MQQLTASEVEMCKQAVARSSSRLEQSSHPSPQKHAALKKEVRIASKAPRLGGIIAVGTAVTSKGTRMSDVTQSPFFTILLPSFLETFSPNTISHDGSSRFRYRFYVGCDAGDKLYDSEAARKKFSELFVRRVGHHRTNGFDDGVSKDDSEDLIGLRLMSLEGTSGAPSWAVAALMKRAYDDGADWLFQLNDDARLLTLGWELRLTGALASNQVTRLLGVTGPTDLTNPRIFTHVFVHRTHLEIHGSFFPPAFRNYYSDDWISAVYGTSSTFRLPDVKMKHETKKQKTGKIERYKPDMSARKALGKQVEDGTKRVLRWLRVRGQDPLRFPLDSVCGFVPLAGYSYVISRSSNESLPSENDGGVR
;
A
#
# COMPACT_ATOMS: atom_id res chain seq x y z
N MET A 1 -28.11 -4.37 -32.65
CA MET A 1 -27.55 -5.69 -32.32
C MET A 1 -27.74 -6.59 -33.54
N GLN A 2 -26.69 -6.88 -34.29
CA GLN A 2 -26.77 -7.85 -35.37
C GLN A 2 -26.72 -9.26 -34.75
N GLN A 3 -27.73 -10.08 -35.05
CA GLN A 3 -27.77 -11.48 -34.64
C GLN A 3 -26.79 -12.28 -35.51
N LEU A 4 -25.97 -13.11 -34.86
CA LEU A 4 -25.06 -14.03 -35.53
C LEU A 4 -25.87 -15.00 -36.39
N THR A 5 -25.37 -15.25 -37.59
CA THR A 5 -25.94 -16.22 -38.52
C THR A 5 -25.75 -17.64 -38.00
N ALA A 6 -26.62 -18.57 -38.40
CA ALA A 6 -26.50 -19.98 -38.01
C ALA A 6 -25.15 -20.60 -38.41
N SER A 7 -24.52 -20.09 -39.47
CA SER A 7 -23.19 -20.49 -39.93
C SER A 7 -22.08 -20.09 -38.94
N GLU A 8 -22.19 -18.92 -38.31
CA GLU A 8 -21.20 -18.43 -37.33
C GLU A 8 -21.30 -19.20 -36.01
N VAL A 9 -22.52 -19.57 -35.62
CA VAL A 9 -22.76 -20.44 -34.45
C VAL A 9 -22.16 -21.83 -34.68
N GLU A 10 -22.29 -22.38 -35.89
CA GLU A 10 -21.77 -23.71 -36.21
C GLU A 10 -20.24 -23.74 -36.30
N MET A 11 -19.60 -22.69 -36.84
CA MET A 11 -18.13 -22.55 -36.79
C MET A 11 -17.61 -22.49 -35.36
N CYS A 12 -18.29 -21.79 -34.45
CA CYS A 12 -17.91 -21.74 -33.03
C CYS A 12 -17.98 -23.12 -32.36
N LYS A 13 -19.04 -23.91 -32.65
CA LYS A 13 -19.15 -25.27 -32.13
C LYS A 13 -18.02 -26.18 -32.63
N GLN A 14 -17.66 -26.08 -33.91
CA GLN A 14 -16.56 -26.86 -34.49
C GLN A 14 -15.18 -26.44 -33.95
N ALA A 15 -14.96 -25.15 -33.68
CA ALA A 15 -13.74 -24.65 -33.07
C ALA A 15 -13.57 -25.12 -31.61
N VAL A 16 -14.68 -25.18 -30.85
CA VAL A 16 -14.70 -25.73 -29.49
C VAL A 16 -14.42 -27.24 -29.51
N ALA A 17 -15.07 -28.00 -30.39
CA ALA A 17 -14.84 -29.45 -30.50
C ALA A 17 -13.38 -29.80 -30.87
N ARG A 18 -12.75 -29.02 -31.75
CA ARG A 18 -11.33 -29.19 -32.12
C ARG A 18 -10.36 -28.78 -31.00
N SER A 19 -10.77 -27.88 -30.11
CA SER A 19 -9.97 -27.47 -28.95
C SER A 19 -10.04 -28.52 -27.84
N SER A 20 -11.20 -29.13 -27.63
CA SER A 20 -11.38 -30.21 -26.65
C SER A 20 -10.62 -31.48 -27.04
N SER A 21 -10.57 -31.86 -28.32
CA SER A 21 -9.81 -33.04 -28.76
C SER A 21 -8.29 -32.85 -28.68
N ARG A 22 -7.80 -31.60 -28.69
CA ARG A 22 -6.37 -31.27 -28.57
C ARG A 22 -5.89 -31.28 -27.12
N LEU A 23 -6.79 -31.11 -26.15
CA LEU A 23 -6.48 -31.15 -24.72
C LEU A 23 -6.34 -32.58 -24.17
N GLU A 24 -6.99 -33.57 -24.77
CA GLU A 24 -6.90 -34.97 -24.33
C GLU A 24 -5.60 -35.70 -24.73
N GLN A 25 -4.77 -35.10 -25.60
CA GLN A 25 -3.50 -35.72 -26.05
C GLN A 25 -2.23 -35.10 -25.44
N SER A 26 -2.36 -34.15 -24.50
CA SER A 26 -1.20 -33.48 -23.89
C SER A 26 -0.92 -33.94 -22.45
N SER A 27 0.00 -34.91 -22.34
CA SER A 27 0.92 -35.13 -21.21
C SER A 27 0.32 -35.35 -19.81
N HIS A 28 0.33 -36.61 -19.35
CA HIS A 28 0.28 -36.91 -17.92
C HIS A 28 1.49 -36.26 -17.20
N PRO A 29 1.27 -35.41 -16.18
CA PRO A 29 2.36 -34.87 -15.38
C PRO A 29 3.06 -36.02 -14.64
N SER A 30 4.39 -35.97 -14.53
CA SER A 30 5.14 -36.98 -13.79
C SER A 30 4.64 -37.08 -12.34
N PRO A 31 4.69 -38.27 -11.71
CA PRO A 31 4.25 -38.47 -10.32
C PRO A 31 4.87 -37.49 -9.31
N GLN A 32 6.10 -37.02 -9.59
CA GLN A 32 6.80 -36.02 -8.77
C GLN A 32 6.17 -34.62 -8.86
N LYS A 33 5.73 -34.18 -10.04
CA LYS A 33 4.94 -32.94 -10.18
C LYS A 33 3.59 -33.05 -9.48
N HIS A 34 2.94 -34.21 -9.57
CA HIS A 34 1.69 -34.48 -8.85
C HIS A 34 1.84 -34.43 -7.33
N ALA A 35 2.96 -34.91 -6.79
CA ALA A 35 3.24 -34.86 -5.35
C ALA A 35 3.56 -33.43 -4.86
N ALA A 36 4.31 -32.64 -5.64
CA ALA A 36 4.59 -31.23 -5.34
C ALA A 36 3.31 -30.38 -5.39
N LEU A 37 2.47 -30.55 -6.43
CA LEU A 37 1.16 -29.89 -6.53
C LEU A 37 0.22 -30.31 -5.40
N LYS A 38 0.18 -31.61 -5.03
CA LYS A 38 -0.64 -32.06 -3.89
C LYS A 38 -0.14 -31.48 -2.56
N LYS A 39 1.16 -31.26 -2.39
CA LYS A 39 1.73 -30.62 -1.18
C LYS A 39 1.37 -29.13 -1.11
N GLU A 40 1.36 -28.41 -2.23
CA GLU A 40 0.88 -27.01 -2.30
C GLU A 40 -0.64 -26.89 -2.12
N VAL A 41 -1.43 -27.80 -2.68
CA VAL A 41 -2.89 -27.83 -2.52
C VAL A 41 -3.30 -28.20 -1.09
N ARG A 42 -2.53 -29.03 -0.37
CA ARG A 42 -2.80 -29.35 1.05
C ARG A 42 -2.55 -28.17 1.99
N ILE A 43 -1.74 -27.19 1.59
CA ILE A 43 -1.56 -25.93 2.34
C ILE A 43 -2.80 -25.02 2.21
N ALA A 44 -3.62 -25.22 1.17
CA ALA A 44 -4.78 -24.38 0.86
C ALA A 44 -6.09 -24.75 1.57
N SER A 45 -6.12 -25.80 2.43
CA SER A 45 -7.37 -26.28 3.04
C SER A 45 -7.65 -25.79 4.47
N LYS A 46 -6.79 -24.95 5.05
CA LYS A 46 -7.10 -24.25 6.32
C LYS A 46 -7.66 -22.87 6.00
N ALA A 47 -8.71 -22.46 6.73
CA ALA A 47 -9.15 -21.07 6.70
C ALA A 47 -7.90 -20.17 6.92
N PRO A 48 -7.71 -19.10 6.12
CA PRO A 48 -6.65 -18.16 6.30
C PRO A 48 -6.74 -17.62 7.70
N ARG A 49 -5.63 -17.73 8.41
CA ARG A 49 -5.44 -16.99 9.64
C ARG A 49 -5.48 -15.52 9.24
N LEU A 50 -6.48 -14.80 9.76
CA LEU A 50 -6.55 -13.37 9.53
C LEU A 50 -5.46 -12.63 10.32
N GLY A 51 -4.97 -13.21 11.42
CA GLY A 51 -3.81 -12.70 12.16
C GLY A 51 -2.49 -12.86 11.42
N GLY A 52 -1.37 -12.59 12.11
CA GLY A 52 -0.04 -12.62 11.49
C GLY A 52 0.73 -11.33 11.74
N ILE A 53 1.77 -11.09 10.94
CA ILE A 53 2.60 -9.89 11.06
C ILE A 53 2.11 -8.83 10.06
N ILE A 54 1.68 -7.69 10.57
CA ILE A 54 1.45 -6.45 9.80
C ILE A 54 2.73 -5.62 9.85
N ALA A 55 3.38 -5.50 8.70
CA ALA A 55 4.48 -4.56 8.52
C ALA A 55 3.94 -3.18 8.19
N VAL A 56 4.31 -2.18 8.99
CA VAL A 56 4.02 -0.77 8.74
C VAL A 56 5.27 -0.12 8.16
N GLY A 57 5.29 0.09 6.85
CA GLY A 57 6.43 0.68 6.15
C GLY A 57 6.26 2.19 6.03
N THR A 58 7.22 2.94 6.59
CA THR A 58 7.17 4.40 6.63
C THR A 58 8.52 5.01 6.28
N ALA A 59 8.57 5.79 5.22
CA ALA A 59 9.73 6.61 4.91
C ALA A 59 9.68 7.93 5.70
N VAL A 60 10.78 8.30 6.35
CA VAL A 60 10.96 9.57 7.08
C VAL A 60 12.10 10.38 6.46
N THR A 61 12.02 11.70 6.56
CA THR A 61 13.13 12.59 6.15
C THR A 61 13.10 13.89 6.94
N SER A 62 14.28 14.46 7.21
CA SER A 62 14.42 15.80 7.75
C SER A 62 14.52 16.87 6.68
N LYS A 63 14.71 16.47 5.42
CA LYS A 63 14.87 17.39 4.29
C LYS A 63 13.60 18.22 4.09
N GLY A 64 13.79 19.54 3.99
CA GLY A 64 12.67 20.48 3.80
C GLY A 64 11.82 20.71 5.06
N THR A 65 12.35 20.35 6.23
CA THR A 65 11.68 20.55 7.53
C THR A 65 12.48 21.50 8.43
N ARG A 66 11.85 22.01 9.50
CA ARG A 66 12.55 22.74 10.59
C ARG A 66 12.97 21.82 11.74
N MET A 67 12.92 20.51 11.56
CA MET A 67 13.19 19.60 12.65
C MET A 67 14.66 19.68 13.05
N SER A 68 14.91 19.98 14.32
CA SER A 68 16.23 19.88 14.93
C SER A 68 16.40 18.59 15.74
N ASP A 69 15.29 17.87 15.99
CA ASP A 69 15.26 16.69 16.83
C ASP A 69 14.25 15.66 16.37
N VAL A 70 14.56 14.36 16.53
CA VAL A 70 13.65 13.26 16.16
C VAL A 70 12.33 13.28 16.94
N THR A 71 12.29 13.87 18.13
CA THR A 71 11.03 14.03 18.90
C THR A 71 10.00 14.90 18.18
N GLN A 72 10.46 15.76 17.26
CA GLN A 72 9.60 16.60 16.45
C GLN A 72 9.06 15.85 15.23
N SER A 73 9.56 14.65 14.90
CA SER A 73 9.13 13.86 13.73
C SER A 73 7.59 13.75 13.62
N PRO A 74 6.99 13.89 12.42
CA PRO A 74 5.58 13.57 12.19
C PRO A 74 5.27 12.14 12.65
N PHE A 75 6.25 11.24 12.50
CA PHE A 75 6.14 9.87 12.99
C PHE A 75 5.73 9.81 14.47
N PHE A 76 6.33 10.62 15.34
CA PHE A 76 6.05 10.61 16.77
C PHE A 76 4.94 11.55 17.21
N THR A 77 4.59 12.53 16.38
CA THR A 77 3.58 13.56 16.70
C THR A 77 2.24 13.32 16.01
N ILE A 78 2.18 12.41 15.02
CA ILE A 78 1.01 12.12 14.21
C ILE A 78 0.81 10.61 14.06
N LEU A 79 1.69 9.93 13.32
CA LEU A 79 1.47 8.53 12.95
C LEU A 79 1.41 7.60 14.16
N LEU A 80 2.49 7.49 14.93
CA LEU A 80 2.57 6.55 16.05
C LEU A 80 1.48 6.79 17.10
N PRO A 81 1.19 8.03 17.55
CA PRO A 81 0.07 8.27 18.45
C PRO A 81 -1.27 7.80 17.88
N SER A 82 -1.61 8.20 16.65
CA SER A 82 -2.89 7.80 16.05
C SER A 82 -2.98 6.30 15.80
N PHE A 83 -1.87 5.64 15.48
CA PHE A 83 -1.81 4.19 15.39
C PHE A 83 -2.11 3.55 16.73
N LEU A 84 -1.46 4.00 17.82
CA LEU A 84 -1.67 3.45 19.16
C LEU A 84 -3.12 3.64 19.65
N GLU A 85 -3.75 4.75 19.27
CA GLU A 85 -5.16 5.06 19.57
C GLU A 85 -6.16 4.21 18.76
N THR A 86 -5.76 3.65 17.62
CA THR A 86 -6.71 3.05 16.64
C THR A 86 -6.45 1.58 16.31
N PHE A 87 -5.30 1.01 16.62
CA PHE A 87 -5.10 -0.43 16.51
C PHE A 87 -5.87 -1.16 17.61
N SER A 88 -6.23 -2.42 17.36
CA SER A 88 -7.00 -3.28 18.27
C SER A 88 -6.10 -4.40 18.83
N PRO A 89 -5.45 -4.20 20.00
CA PRO A 89 -4.48 -5.15 20.56
C PRO A 89 -5.09 -6.53 20.90
N ASN A 90 -6.38 -6.55 21.23
CA ASN A 90 -7.12 -7.75 21.64
C ASN A 90 -7.94 -8.37 20.52
N THR A 91 -7.73 -7.94 19.28
CA THR A 91 -8.34 -8.61 18.15
C THR A 91 -7.74 -10.01 18.00
N ILE A 92 -8.53 -10.98 18.43
CA ILE A 92 -8.39 -12.35 18.00
C ILE A 92 -9.04 -12.43 16.60
N SER A 93 -8.39 -13.09 15.65
CA SER A 93 -9.00 -13.38 14.35
C SER A 93 -10.38 -14.04 14.54
N HIS A 94 -11.27 -13.91 13.55
CA HIS A 94 -12.64 -14.45 13.60
C HIS A 94 -12.74 -15.94 13.98
N ASP A 95 -11.66 -16.71 13.78
CA ASP A 95 -11.55 -18.14 14.12
C ASP A 95 -10.91 -18.41 15.49
N GLY A 96 -10.70 -17.39 16.33
CA GLY A 96 -10.12 -17.53 17.65
C GLY A 96 -8.61 -17.79 17.66
N SER A 97 -7.95 -17.86 16.49
CA SER A 97 -6.67 -18.59 16.38
C SER A 97 -5.41 -17.73 16.29
N SER A 98 -5.49 -16.42 16.00
CA SER A 98 -4.29 -15.60 15.80
C SER A 98 -4.51 -14.11 16.09
N ARG A 99 -3.60 -13.51 16.85
CA ARG A 99 -3.49 -12.05 17.05
C ARG A 99 -2.61 -11.43 15.96
N PHE A 100 -2.82 -10.15 15.69
CA PHE A 100 -1.88 -9.38 14.88
C PHE A 100 -0.66 -8.99 15.70
N ARG A 101 0.51 -9.05 15.07
CA ARG A 101 1.75 -8.41 15.53
C ARG A 101 2.13 -7.33 14.53
N TYR A 102 2.64 -6.21 15.03
CA TYR A 102 2.96 -5.04 14.23
C TYR A 102 4.46 -4.84 14.24
N ARG A 103 5.05 -4.65 13.07
CA ARG A 103 6.46 -4.33 12.93
C ARG A 103 6.59 -3.08 12.08
N PHE A 104 7.06 -1.99 12.68
CA PHE A 104 7.35 -0.76 11.98
C PHE A 104 8.69 -0.89 11.27
N TYR A 105 8.69 -0.72 9.95
CA TYR A 105 9.89 -0.58 9.13
C TYR A 105 10.01 0.89 8.76
N VAL A 106 10.88 1.60 9.48
CA VAL A 106 11.07 3.03 9.29
C VAL A 106 12.39 3.25 8.56
N GLY A 107 12.31 3.83 7.37
CA GLY A 107 13.46 4.10 6.51
C GLY A 107 13.75 5.58 6.40
N CYS A 108 15.02 5.95 6.44
CA CYS A 108 15.49 7.27 6.06
C CYS A 108 16.49 7.16 4.91
N ASP A 109 16.65 8.24 4.14
CA ASP A 109 17.72 8.31 3.14
C ASP A 109 19.09 8.26 3.82
N ALA A 110 20.03 7.51 3.24
CA ALA A 110 21.42 7.55 3.67
C ALA A 110 21.98 8.99 3.57
N GLY A 111 22.63 9.44 4.64
CA GLY A 111 23.10 10.81 4.81
C GLY A 111 22.03 11.81 5.27
N ASP A 112 20.81 11.37 5.65
CA ASP A 112 19.84 12.26 6.29
C ASP A 112 20.40 12.83 7.59
N LYS A 113 20.48 14.17 7.68
CA LYS A 113 21.17 14.88 8.77
C LYS A 113 20.58 14.61 10.16
N LEU A 114 19.30 14.28 10.22
CA LEU A 114 18.61 14.03 11.48
C LEU A 114 18.48 12.54 11.76
N TYR A 115 18.12 11.73 10.77
CA TYR A 115 17.76 10.34 10.99
C TYR A 115 18.94 9.36 10.83
N ASP A 116 19.97 9.71 10.05
CA ASP A 116 21.06 8.80 9.70
C ASP A 116 22.34 9.02 10.54
N SER A 117 22.15 9.28 11.84
CA SER A 117 23.24 9.24 12.82
C SER A 117 22.95 8.21 13.90
N GLU A 118 23.99 7.59 14.45
CA GLU A 118 23.84 6.59 15.51
C GLU A 118 23.10 7.14 16.73
N ALA A 119 23.45 8.36 17.16
CA ALA A 119 22.81 9.03 18.29
C ALA A 119 21.32 9.27 18.05
N ALA A 120 20.94 9.72 16.84
CA ALA A 120 19.53 9.95 16.52
C ALA A 120 18.75 8.64 16.37
N ARG A 121 19.34 7.58 15.80
CA ARG A 121 18.72 6.26 15.70
C ARG A 121 18.48 5.65 17.07
N LYS A 122 19.46 5.78 17.99
CA LYS A 122 19.31 5.37 19.39
C LYS A 122 18.17 6.14 20.05
N LYS A 123 18.16 7.47 19.94
CA LYS A 123 17.10 8.32 20.49
C LYS A 123 15.72 8.00 19.90
N PHE A 124 15.64 7.71 18.60
CA PHE A 124 14.40 7.30 17.94
C PHE A 124 13.89 5.99 18.54
N SER A 125 14.74 4.97 18.68
CA SER A 125 14.38 3.68 19.28
C SER A 125 13.92 3.82 20.74
N GLU A 126 14.66 4.57 21.55
CA GLU A 126 14.28 4.84 22.95
C GLU A 126 12.93 5.55 23.05
N LEU A 127 12.70 6.54 22.19
CA LEU A 127 11.43 7.25 22.13
C LEU A 127 10.27 6.33 21.69
N PHE A 128 10.51 5.46 20.71
CA PHE A 128 9.53 4.47 20.26
C PHE A 128 9.14 3.52 21.38
N VAL A 129 10.12 2.87 22.01
CA VAL A 129 9.89 1.93 23.12
C VAL A 129 9.14 2.62 24.26
N ARG A 130 9.55 3.83 24.63
CA ARG A 130 8.88 4.62 25.68
C ARG A 130 7.42 4.92 25.35
N ARG A 131 7.13 5.33 24.11
CA ARG A 131 5.76 5.68 23.67
C ARG A 131 4.85 4.46 23.60
N VAL A 132 5.35 3.35 23.04
CA VAL A 132 4.63 2.08 22.97
C VAL A 132 4.38 1.52 24.38
N GLY A 133 5.39 1.56 25.27
CA GLY A 133 5.26 1.12 26.66
C GLY A 133 4.25 1.94 27.46
N HIS A 134 4.28 3.27 27.36
CA HIS A 134 3.39 4.15 28.10
C HIS A 134 1.91 4.00 27.71
N HIS A 135 1.63 3.76 26.43
CA HIS A 135 0.24 3.57 25.99
C HIS A 135 -0.40 2.32 26.63
N ARG A 136 0.39 1.30 26.93
CA ARG A 136 -0.10 0.06 27.54
C ARG A 136 -0.40 0.24 29.03
N THR A 137 0.48 0.93 29.77
CA THR A 137 0.29 1.13 31.22
C THR A 137 -0.90 2.00 31.57
N ASN A 138 -1.36 2.85 30.64
CA ASN A 138 -2.38 3.87 30.93
C ASN A 138 -3.77 3.56 30.33
N GLY A 139 -3.93 2.48 29.56
CA GLY A 139 -5.16 2.25 28.81
C GLY A 139 -5.60 0.80 28.63
N PHE A 140 -4.77 -0.19 28.97
CA PHE A 140 -5.08 -1.61 28.75
C PHE A 140 -4.47 -2.47 29.84
N ASP A 141 -5.29 -2.90 30.81
CA ASP A 141 -5.01 -4.09 31.62
C ASP A 141 -5.54 -5.31 30.85
N ASP A 142 -4.73 -5.84 29.94
CA ASP A 142 -5.09 -6.98 29.08
C ASP A 142 -4.57 -8.33 29.59
N GLY A 143 -3.95 -8.35 30.79
CA GLY A 143 -3.34 -9.54 31.35
C GLY A 143 -2.16 -10.10 30.53
N VAL A 144 -1.63 -9.33 29.56
CA VAL A 144 -0.46 -9.74 28.76
C VAL A 144 0.81 -9.43 29.55
N SER A 145 1.71 -10.40 29.64
CA SER A 145 2.96 -10.25 30.37
C SER A 145 3.85 -9.16 29.73
N LYS A 146 4.72 -8.52 30.53
CA LYS A 146 5.68 -7.53 30.01
C LYS A 146 6.61 -8.11 28.92
N ASP A 147 6.89 -9.41 28.96
CA ASP A 147 7.78 -10.07 27.98
C ASP A 147 7.12 -10.27 26.61
N ASP A 148 5.81 -10.49 26.56
CA ASP A 148 5.04 -10.57 25.30
C ASP A 148 4.90 -9.18 24.61
N SER A 149 5.34 -8.12 25.27
CA SER A 149 5.05 -6.75 24.86
C SER A 149 5.92 -6.27 23.69
N GLU A 150 7.22 -6.60 23.71
CA GLU A 150 8.14 -6.35 22.60
C GLU A 150 7.78 -7.19 21.36
N ASP A 151 7.06 -8.29 21.58
CA ASP A 151 6.58 -9.14 20.49
C ASP A 151 5.36 -8.58 19.76
N LEU A 152 4.56 -7.74 20.41
CA LEU A 152 3.34 -7.18 19.79
C LEU A 152 3.64 -6.03 18.83
N ILE A 153 4.44 -5.04 19.24
CA ILE A 153 4.77 -3.86 18.41
C ILE A 153 6.28 -3.66 18.42
N GLY A 154 6.93 -3.89 17.28
CA GLY A 154 8.38 -3.76 17.14
C GLY A 154 8.80 -2.70 16.13
N LEU A 155 10.10 -2.36 16.16
CA LEU A 155 10.72 -1.38 15.28
C LEU A 155 11.93 -1.96 14.54
N ARG A 156 12.06 -1.58 13.27
CA ARG A 156 13.23 -1.77 12.40
C ARG A 156 13.58 -0.42 11.78
N LEU A 157 14.73 0.14 12.15
CA LEU A 157 15.26 1.37 11.57
C LEU A 157 16.26 1.06 10.46
N MET A 158 16.06 1.64 9.28
CA MET A 158 16.87 1.40 8.10
C MET A 158 17.41 2.71 7.52
N SER A 159 18.69 2.68 7.11
CA SER A 159 19.28 3.70 6.25
C SER A 159 19.24 3.17 4.81
N LEU A 160 18.72 3.95 3.89
CA LEU A 160 18.40 3.53 2.52
C LEU A 160 19.28 4.28 1.52
N GLU A 161 20.13 3.53 0.83
CA GLU A 161 20.98 4.08 -0.23
C GLU A 161 20.20 4.27 -1.53
N GLY A 162 20.53 5.33 -2.28
CA GLY A 162 19.94 5.57 -3.60
C GLY A 162 18.46 5.99 -3.62
N THR A 163 17.84 6.19 -2.46
CA THR A 163 16.42 6.57 -2.36
C THR A 163 16.18 8.07 -2.21
N SER A 164 17.22 8.90 -2.28
CA SER A 164 17.06 10.33 -2.02
C SER A 164 16.06 10.99 -2.95
N GLY A 165 15.01 11.58 -2.38
CA GLY A 165 13.90 12.17 -3.13
C GLY A 165 13.04 11.15 -3.89
N ALA A 166 13.13 9.86 -3.52
CA ALA A 166 12.44 8.73 -4.12
C ALA A 166 11.62 7.95 -3.06
N PRO A 167 10.59 8.56 -2.46
CA PRO A 167 9.78 7.91 -1.42
C PRO A 167 9.17 6.57 -1.87
N SER A 168 8.77 6.43 -3.13
CA SER A 168 8.23 5.17 -3.65
C SER A 168 9.29 4.06 -3.64
N TRP A 169 10.55 4.39 -3.96
CA TRP A 169 11.67 3.44 -3.87
C TRP A 169 12.00 3.10 -2.41
N ALA A 170 11.98 4.09 -1.53
CA ALA A 170 12.19 3.87 -0.09
C ALA A 170 11.13 2.90 0.47
N VAL A 171 9.84 3.14 0.18
CA VAL A 171 8.76 2.21 0.57
C VAL A 171 8.98 0.83 -0.03
N ALA A 172 9.32 0.72 -1.31
CA ALA A 172 9.54 -0.58 -1.94
C ALA A 172 10.67 -1.37 -1.25
N ALA A 173 11.76 -0.72 -0.86
CA ALA A 173 12.85 -1.33 -0.10
C ALA A 173 12.41 -1.80 1.29
N LEU A 174 11.65 -0.96 2.02
CA LEU A 174 11.10 -1.30 3.34
C LEU A 174 10.15 -2.51 3.26
N MET A 175 9.27 -2.52 2.27
CA MET A 175 8.30 -3.60 2.10
C MET A 175 8.95 -4.91 1.63
N LYS A 176 10.01 -4.82 0.83
CA LYS A 176 10.82 -5.98 0.48
C LYS A 176 11.47 -6.58 1.73
N ARG A 177 12.05 -5.74 2.59
CA ARG A 177 12.64 -6.21 3.85
C ARG A 177 11.59 -6.83 4.77
N ALA A 178 10.42 -6.21 4.89
CA ALA A 178 9.32 -6.75 5.67
C ALA A 178 8.85 -8.13 5.18
N TYR A 179 8.74 -8.30 3.87
CA TYR A 179 8.40 -9.59 3.26
C TYR A 179 9.44 -10.67 3.56
N ASP A 180 10.74 -10.33 3.47
CA ASP A 180 11.84 -11.24 3.77
C ASP A 180 11.86 -11.63 5.26
N ASP A 181 11.53 -10.69 6.15
CA ASP A 181 11.38 -10.92 7.59
C ASP A 181 10.06 -11.68 7.94
N GLY A 182 9.29 -12.10 6.93
CA GLY A 182 8.13 -12.98 7.09
C GLY A 182 6.79 -12.29 7.30
N ALA A 183 6.67 -10.99 6.99
CA ALA A 183 5.39 -10.29 7.10
C ALA A 183 4.30 -10.88 6.19
N ASP A 184 3.09 -10.99 6.74
CA ASP A 184 1.90 -11.47 6.02
C ASP A 184 1.18 -10.31 5.33
N TRP A 185 1.15 -9.16 6.01
CA TRP A 185 0.47 -7.95 5.56
C TRP A 185 1.45 -6.79 5.48
N LEU A 186 1.29 -5.96 4.45
CA LEU A 186 2.16 -4.84 4.15
C LEU A 186 1.31 -3.57 4.09
N PHE A 187 1.58 -2.62 4.97
CA PHE A 187 0.85 -1.36 5.09
C PHE A 187 1.80 -0.18 4.89
N GLN A 188 1.75 0.45 3.72
CA GLN A 188 2.48 1.69 3.49
C GLN A 188 1.75 2.84 4.17
N LEU A 189 2.45 3.53 5.07
CA LEU A 189 1.99 4.75 5.72
C LEU A 189 3.03 5.85 5.61
N ASN A 190 2.61 7.08 5.30
CA ASN A 190 3.45 8.25 5.45
C ASN A 190 3.62 8.59 6.94
N ASP A 191 4.71 9.25 7.30
CA ASP A 191 4.98 9.66 8.69
C ASP A 191 3.99 10.72 9.22
N ASP A 192 3.33 11.46 8.33
CA ASP A 192 2.28 12.43 8.62
C ASP A 192 0.85 11.89 8.38
N ALA A 193 0.71 10.57 8.30
CA ALA A 193 -0.56 9.87 8.27
C ALA A 193 -1.23 9.87 9.66
N ARG A 194 -2.47 10.35 9.76
CA ARG A 194 -3.31 10.18 10.96
C ARG A 194 -4.39 9.14 10.71
N LEU A 195 -4.31 8.01 11.41
CA LEU A 195 -5.36 6.99 11.41
C LEU A 195 -6.54 7.47 12.28
N LEU A 196 -7.77 7.21 11.83
CA LEU A 196 -8.99 7.72 12.49
C LEU A 196 -9.98 6.64 12.89
N THR A 197 -9.88 5.44 12.32
CA THR A 197 -10.84 4.35 12.56
C THR A 197 -10.22 3.29 13.44
N LEU A 198 -10.84 3.02 14.60
CA LEU A 198 -10.49 1.90 15.48
C LEU A 198 -10.70 0.55 14.78
N GLY A 199 -9.75 -0.38 14.90
CA GLY A 199 -9.88 -1.74 14.37
C GLY A 199 -9.79 -1.83 12.85
N TRP A 200 -9.07 -0.88 12.24
CA TRP A 200 -8.86 -0.82 10.79
C TRP A 200 -8.25 -2.13 10.25
N GLU A 201 -7.38 -2.79 11.00
CA GLU A 201 -6.69 -4.02 10.60
C GLU A 201 -7.65 -5.15 10.24
N LEU A 202 -8.72 -5.35 11.02
CA LEU A 202 -9.74 -6.36 10.74
C LEU A 202 -10.49 -6.07 9.45
N ARG A 203 -10.81 -4.79 9.24
CA ARG A 203 -11.57 -4.34 8.08
C ARG A 203 -10.73 -4.51 6.81
N LEU A 204 -9.48 -4.05 6.84
CA LEU A 204 -8.57 -4.15 5.70
C LEU A 204 -8.23 -5.62 5.37
N THR A 205 -7.86 -6.42 6.37
CA THR A 205 -7.55 -7.85 6.16
C THR A 205 -8.78 -8.64 5.72
N GLY A 206 -9.95 -8.37 6.33
CA GLY A 206 -11.21 -9.01 5.97
C GLY A 206 -11.62 -8.73 4.52
N ALA A 207 -11.41 -7.51 4.02
CA ALA A 207 -11.70 -7.15 2.64
C ALA A 207 -10.89 -8.00 1.65
N LEU A 208 -9.58 -8.16 1.89
CA LEU A 208 -8.72 -8.98 1.03
C LEU A 208 -9.02 -10.48 1.18
N ALA A 209 -9.28 -10.95 2.40
CA ALA A 209 -9.56 -12.36 2.68
C ALA A 209 -10.91 -12.84 2.11
N SER A 210 -11.85 -11.92 1.88
CA SER A 210 -13.18 -12.17 1.30
C SER A 210 -13.27 -11.89 -0.20
N ASN A 211 -12.14 -11.59 -0.86
CA ASN A 211 -12.09 -11.38 -2.31
C ASN A 211 -12.65 -12.61 -3.07
N GLN A 212 -13.67 -12.36 -3.89
CA GLN A 212 -14.41 -13.36 -4.67
C GLN A 212 -13.67 -13.87 -5.91
N VAL A 213 -12.70 -13.13 -6.42
CA VAL A 213 -11.82 -13.59 -7.50
C VAL A 213 -10.88 -14.66 -6.95
N THR A 214 -10.12 -14.28 -5.92
CA THR A 214 -9.32 -15.22 -5.15
C THR A 214 -8.92 -14.57 -3.85
N ARG A 215 -8.87 -15.36 -2.78
CA ARG A 215 -8.59 -14.87 -1.43
C ARG A 215 -7.22 -14.22 -1.35
N LEU A 216 -7.11 -13.14 -0.57
CA LEU A 216 -5.87 -12.40 -0.29
C LEU A 216 -5.27 -11.70 -1.52
N LEU A 217 -5.92 -11.77 -2.67
CA LEU A 217 -5.55 -10.99 -3.85
C LEU A 217 -6.08 -9.57 -3.70
N GLY A 218 -5.34 -8.61 -4.23
CA GLY A 218 -5.82 -7.26 -4.43
C GLY A 218 -5.13 -6.23 -3.58
N VAL A 219 -5.78 -5.07 -3.51
CA VAL A 219 -5.35 -3.91 -2.74
C VAL A 219 -6.52 -3.34 -1.96
N THR A 220 -6.24 -2.84 -0.77
CA THR A 220 -7.15 -2.00 0.02
C THR A 220 -6.36 -0.89 0.71
N GLY A 221 -7.01 -0.13 1.56
CA GLY A 221 -6.41 0.93 2.32
C GLY A 221 -7.47 1.82 2.96
N PRO A 222 -7.10 2.60 3.97
CA PRO A 222 -7.97 3.63 4.51
C PRO A 222 -8.30 4.67 3.43
N THR A 223 -9.52 5.19 3.48
CA THR A 223 -9.94 6.36 2.71
C THR A 223 -9.27 7.60 3.27
N ASP A 224 -8.36 8.19 2.49
CA ASP A 224 -7.74 9.48 2.81
C ASP A 224 -8.74 10.60 2.58
N LEU A 225 -9.15 11.26 3.66
CA LEU A 225 -10.11 12.37 3.63
C LEU A 225 -9.58 13.59 2.85
N THR A 226 -8.27 13.65 2.57
CA THR A 226 -7.64 14.73 1.79
C THR A 226 -7.57 14.39 0.30
N ASN A 227 -7.53 13.10 -0.05
CA ASN A 227 -7.48 12.63 -1.43
C ASN A 227 -8.20 11.27 -1.57
N PRO A 228 -9.54 11.27 -1.62
CA PRO A 228 -10.31 10.02 -1.68
C PRO A 228 -10.23 9.31 -3.05
N ARG A 229 -9.62 9.96 -4.06
CA ARG A 229 -9.60 9.46 -5.45
C ARG A 229 -8.68 8.25 -5.64
N ILE A 230 -7.58 8.17 -4.90
CA ILE A 230 -6.55 7.12 -5.05
C ILE A 230 -6.11 6.62 -3.68
N PHE A 231 -5.47 5.45 -3.62
CA PHE A 231 -4.83 4.98 -2.40
C PHE A 231 -3.50 5.72 -2.19
N THR A 232 -3.53 6.73 -1.32
CA THR A 232 -2.30 7.39 -0.82
C THR A 232 -1.61 6.58 0.29
N HIS A 233 -2.33 5.60 0.85
CA HIS A 233 -1.91 4.74 1.94
C HIS A 233 -2.42 3.33 1.66
N VAL A 234 -1.52 2.41 1.34
CA VAL A 234 -1.86 1.13 0.71
C VAL A 234 -1.69 -0.02 1.69
N PHE A 235 -2.70 -0.89 1.78
CA PHE A 235 -2.67 -2.14 2.52
C PHE A 235 -2.86 -3.33 1.58
N VAL A 236 -1.92 -4.27 1.60
CA VAL A 236 -1.92 -5.48 0.78
C VAL A 236 -1.50 -6.70 1.59
N HIS A 237 -1.85 -7.89 1.11
CA HIS A 237 -1.22 -9.13 1.56
C HIS A 237 0.13 -9.34 0.86
N ARG A 238 1.03 -10.14 1.44
CA ARG A 238 2.34 -10.51 0.86
C ARG A 238 2.25 -11.08 -0.56
N THR A 239 1.10 -11.63 -0.93
CA THR A 239 0.78 -12.07 -2.31
C THR A 239 0.98 -10.96 -3.35
N HIS A 240 0.88 -9.69 -2.96
CA HIS A 240 1.27 -8.57 -3.83
C HIS A 240 2.74 -8.67 -4.30
N LEU A 241 3.68 -8.91 -3.39
CA LEU A 241 5.09 -9.09 -3.73
C LEU A 241 5.34 -10.40 -4.49
N GLU A 242 4.58 -11.45 -4.21
CA GLU A 242 4.65 -12.72 -4.96
C GLU A 242 4.25 -12.53 -6.43
N ILE A 243 3.29 -11.65 -6.71
CA ILE A 243 2.82 -11.36 -8.08
C ILE A 243 3.76 -10.39 -8.80
N HIS A 244 4.14 -9.30 -8.13
CA HIS A 244 4.80 -8.17 -8.79
C HIS A 244 6.32 -8.17 -8.65
N GLY A 245 6.87 -8.88 -7.66
CA GLY A 245 8.30 -8.92 -7.31
C GLY A 245 8.81 -7.66 -6.57
N SER A 246 8.00 -6.61 -6.51
CA SER A 246 8.28 -5.35 -5.80
C SER A 246 6.95 -4.73 -5.36
N PHE A 247 6.97 -3.92 -4.29
CA PHE A 247 5.79 -3.20 -3.81
C PHE A 247 5.34 -2.09 -4.77
N PHE A 248 6.30 -1.41 -5.41
CA PHE A 248 6.03 -0.46 -6.48
C PHE A 248 6.96 -0.75 -7.67
N PRO A 249 6.51 -0.50 -8.92
CA PRO A 249 7.40 -0.54 -10.07
C PRO A 249 8.58 0.41 -9.94
N PRO A 250 9.82 -0.02 -10.28
CA PRO A 250 11.00 0.85 -10.22
C PRO A 250 10.89 2.13 -11.06
N ALA A 251 10.00 2.14 -12.07
CA ALA A 251 9.72 3.31 -12.89
C ALA A 251 9.10 4.49 -12.11
N PHE A 252 8.54 4.25 -10.92
CA PHE A 252 7.93 5.29 -10.08
C PHE A 252 8.85 5.65 -8.94
N ARG A 253 9.51 6.80 -9.09
CA ARG A 253 10.41 7.35 -8.07
C ARG A 253 9.64 8.01 -6.92
N ASN A 254 8.63 8.82 -7.25
CA ASN A 254 7.86 9.57 -6.25
C ASN A 254 6.36 9.70 -6.56
N TYR A 255 5.99 10.13 -7.77
CA TYR A 255 4.60 10.24 -8.22
C TYR A 255 4.21 8.98 -9.01
N TYR A 256 2.90 8.78 -9.18
CA TYR A 256 2.27 7.69 -9.93
C TYR A 256 2.32 6.29 -9.31
N SER A 257 3.03 6.07 -8.21
CA SER A 257 2.93 4.80 -7.46
C SER A 257 1.51 4.55 -6.97
N ASP A 258 0.87 5.60 -6.44
CA ASP A 258 -0.49 5.56 -5.90
C ASP A 258 -1.54 5.36 -7.01
N ASP A 259 -1.36 6.02 -8.16
CA ASP A 259 -2.20 5.82 -9.34
C ASP A 259 -2.07 4.39 -9.87
N TRP A 260 -0.84 3.86 -9.96
CA TRP A 260 -0.60 2.49 -10.43
C TRP A 260 -1.25 1.45 -9.53
N ILE A 261 -1.01 1.52 -8.22
CA ILE A 261 -1.50 0.50 -7.30
C ILE A 261 -3.03 0.56 -7.14
N SER A 262 -3.62 1.74 -7.31
CA SER A 262 -5.09 1.93 -7.35
C SER A 262 -5.75 1.30 -8.58
N ALA A 263 -4.97 0.97 -9.63
CA ALA A 263 -5.48 0.48 -10.90
C ALA A 263 -5.09 -0.97 -11.22
N VAL A 264 -3.92 -1.43 -10.77
CA VAL A 264 -3.28 -2.67 -11.25
C VAL A 264 -4.13 -3.94 -11.05
N TYR A 265 -4.99 -3.94 -10.02
CA TYR A 265 -5.87 -5.06 -9.66
C TYR A 265 -7.28 -4.97 -10.24
N GLY A 266 -7.64 -3.93 -11.00
CA GLY A 266 -9.01 -3.79 -11.52
C GLY A 266 -10.08 -3.68 -10.42
N THR A 267 -11.34 -3.53 -10.83
CA THR A 267 -12.45 -3.19 -9.91
C THR A 267 -12.77 -4.33 -8.96
N SER A 268 -12.67 -5.58 -9.44
CA SER A 268 -12.99 -6.79 -8.68
C SER A 268 -11.98 -7.15 -7.59
N SER A 269 -10.83 -6.49 -7.52
CA SER A 269 -9.79 -6.76 -6.50
C SER A 269 -9.16 -5.47 -5.93
N THR A 270 -9.89 -4.37 -6.02
CA THR A 270 -9.52 -3.07 -5.44
C THR A 270 -10.62 -2.66 -4.45
N PHE A 271 -10.35 -2.80 -3.16
CA PHE A 271 -11.36 -2.65 -2.10
C PHE A 271 -11.23 -1.31 -1.39
N ARG A 272 -12.11 -0.36 -1.71
CA ARG A 272 -12.21 0.91 -1.00
C ARG A 272 -13.19 0.78 0.16
N LEU A 273 -12.72 1.02 1.37
CA LEU A 273 -13.53 0.95 2.58
C LEU A 273 -13.81 2.38 3.09
N PRO A 274 -14.98 2.97 2.78
CA PRO A 274 -15.29 4.36 3.15
C PRO A 274 -15.43 4.56 4.67
N ASP A 275 -15.63 3.48 5.43
CA ASP A 275 -15.71 3.47 6.90
C ASP A 275 -14.33 3.38 7.58
N VAL A 276 -13.28 2.96 6.87
CA VAL A 276 -11.90 3.00 7.34
C VAL A 276 -11.26 4.29 6.86
N LYS A 277 -11.02 5.22 7.78
CA LYS A 277 -10.65 6.61 7.45
C LYS A 277 -9.28 6.96 7.97
N MET A 278 -8.63 7.86 7.25
CA MET A 278 -7.40 8.49 7.68
C MET A 278 -7.29 9.91 7.11
N LYS A 279 -6.34 10.70 7.63
CA LYS A 279 -6.07 12.04 7.14
C LYS A 279 -4.57 12.24 6.94
N HIS A 280 -4.20 12.66 5.73
CA HIS A 280 -2.83 13.03 5.39
C HIS A 280 -2.52 14.49 5.77
N GLU A 281 -1.74 14.71 6.84
CA GLU A 281 -1.45 16.03 7.40
C GLU A 281 -0.33 16.78 6.66
N THR A 282 -0.50 16.98 5.35
CA THR A 282 0.53 17.49 4.41
C THR A 282 1.13 18.87 4.75
N LYS A 283 0.51 19.67 5.62
CA LYS A 283 0.97 21.04 5.94
C LYS A 283 1.87 21.10 7.18
N LYS A 284 1.91 20.05 7.99
CA LYS A 284 2.69 20.08 9.23
C LYS A 284 4.19 19.97 8.89
N GLN A 285 4.98 20.89 9.46
CA GLN A 285 6.46 20.88 9.51
C GLN A 285 7.26 21.25 8.26
N LYS A 286 6.62 21.72 7.19
CA LYS A 286 7.31 22.10 5.96
C LYS A 286 7.83 23.52 5.99
N THR A 287 9.05 23.75 5.49
CA THR A 287 9.59 25.09 5.26
C THR A 287 9.32 25.54 3.83
N GLY A 288 8.31 26.40 3.64
CA GLY A 288 8.01 26.96 2.33
C GLY A 288 7.05 26.09 1.52
N LYS A 289 7.53 25.41 0.47
CA LYS A 289 6.67 24.65 -0.45
C LYS A 289 5.96 23.50 0.28
N ILE A 290 4.70 23.28 -0.08
CA ILE A 290 3.87 22.19 0.49
C ILE A 290 4.40 20.81 0.08
N GLU A 291 5.22 20.69 -0.96
CA GLU A 291 5.76 19.41 -1.41
C GLU A 291 7.16 19.15 -0.82
N ARG A 292 7.41 17.95 -0.26
CA ARG A 292 8.75 17.55 0.22
C ARG A 292 9.71 17.29 -0.94
N TYR A 293 9.17 16.88 -2.09
CA TYR A 293 9.93 16.47 -3.28
C TYR A 293 9.37 17.12 -4.53
N LYS A 294 10.23 17.39 -5.51
CA LYS A 294 9.80 17.85 -6.83
C LYS A 294 9.08 16.70 -7.55
N PRO A 295 7.83 16.88 -8.03
CA PRO A 295 7.12 15.84 -8.75
C PRO A 295 7.89 15.36 -9.98
N ASP A 296 8.04 14.05 -10.14
CA ASP A 296 8.60 13.45 -11.35
C ASP A 296 7.49 13.16 -12.37
N MET A 297 7.23 14.15 -13.23
CA MET A 297 6.20 14.04 -14.28
C MET A 297 6.61 13.11 -15.42
N SER A 298 7.88 12.70 -15.52
CA SER A 298 8.36 11.86 -16.62
C SER A 298 7.77 10.45 -16.55
N ALA A 299 7.53 9.96 -15.32
CA ALA A 299 6.93 8.67 -15.03
C ALA A 299 5.48 8.52 -15.53
N ARG A 300 4.78 9.63 -15.82
CA ARG A 300 3.42 9.62 -16.39
C ARG A 300 3.33 8.78 -17.65
N LYS A 301 4.34 8.89 -18.52
CA LYS A 301 4.41 8.16 -19.80
C LYS A 301 4.50 6.65 -19.59
N ALA A 302 5.07 6.22 -18.46
CA ALA A 302 5.20 4.81 -18.11
C ALA A 302 3.96 4.24 -17.43
N LEU A 303 3.08 5.06 -16.85
CA LEU A 303 1.96 4.60 -16.02
C LEU A 303 1.08 3.56 -16.72
N GLY A 304 0.59 3.87 -17.93
CA GLY A 304 -0.29 2.97 -18.68
C GLY A 304 0.36 1.59 -18.93
N LYS A 305 1.61 1.59 -19.39
CA LYS A 305 2.38 0.37 -19.61
C LYS A 305 2.62 -0.42 -18.32
N GLN A 306 2.93 0.27 -17.20
CA GLN A 306 3.16 -0.39 -15.91
C GLN A 306 1.88 -1.00 -15.32
N VAL A 307 0.72 -0.36 -15.53
CA VAL A 307 -0.57 -0.95 -15.16
C VAL A 307 -0.82 -2.20 -15.99
N GLU A 308 -0.68 -2.11 -17.32
CA GLU A 308 -0.87 -3.24 -18.22
C GLU A 308 0.05 -4.43 -17.87
N ASP A 309 1.35 -4.18 -17.66
CA ASP A 309 2.32 -5.21 -17.29
C ASP A 309 2.05 -5.79 -15.89
N GLY A 310 1.57 -4.97 -14.96
CA GLY A 310 1.15 -5.42 -13.64
C GLY A 310 -0.08 -6.33 -13.71
N THR A 311 -1.09 -5.96 -14.49
CA THR A 311 -2.29 -6.76 -14.69
C THR A 311 -2.00 -8.07 -15.40
N LYS A 312 -1.11 -8.09 -16.41
CA LYS A 312 -0.63 -9.33 -17.03
C LYS A 312 0.01 -10.28 -16.02
N ARG A 313 0.72 -9.76 -15.02
CA ARG A 313 1.30 -10.57 -13.92
C ARG A 313 0.21 -11.17 -13.03
N VAL A 314 -0.82 -10.40 -12.67
CA VAL A 314 -2.00 -10.90 -11.91
C VAL A 314 -2.68 -12.04 -12.67
N LEU A 315 -3.00 -11.84 -13.95
CA LEU A 315 -3.67 -12.86 -14.77
C LEU A 315 -2.82 -14.13 -14.92
N ARG A 316 -1.50 -14.00 -15.07
CA ARG A 316 -0.59 -15.15 -15.11
C ARG A 316 -0.61 -15.91 -13.79
N TRP A 317 -0.53 -15.19 -12.67
CA TRP A 317 -0.54 -15.79 -11.34
C TRP A 317 -1.86 -16.54 -11.06
N LEU A 318 -3.01 -16.01 -11.50
CA LEU A 318 -4.30 -16.69 -11.42
C LEU A 318 -4.34 -17.99 -12.24
N ARG A 319 -3.90 -17.94 -13.50
CA ARG A 319 -3.90 -19.12 -14.40
C ARG A 319 -3.06 -20.28 -13.86
N VAL A 320 -1.88 -19.99 -13.29
CA VAL A 320 -1.01 -21.03 -12.70
C VAL A 320 -1.68 -21.74 -11.53
N ARG A 321 -2.65 -21.11 -10.86
CA ARG A 321 -3.42 -21.66 -9.75
C ARG A 321 -4.76 -22.29 -10.17
N GLY A 322 -4.97 -22.49 -11.47
CA GLY A 322 -6.22 -23.01 -12.01
C GLY A 322 -7.43 -22.10 -11.77
N GLN A 323 -7.20 -20.83 -11.44
CA GLN A 323 -8.25 -19.84 -11.31
C GLN A 323 -8.55 -19.29 -12.71
N ASP A 324 -9.79 -19.44 -13.15
CA ASP A 324 -10.20 -18.99 -14.46
C ASP A 324 -10.29 -17.44 -14.48
N PRO A 325 -9.47 -16.75 -15.29
CA PRO A 325 -9.51 -15.31 -15.41
C PRO A 325 -10.77 -14.79 -16.13
N LEU A 326 -11.68 -15.64 -16.63
CA LEU A 326 -12.91 -15.22 -17.32
C LEU A 326 -13.79 -14.26 -16.48
N ARG A 327 -13.56 -14.16 -15.16
CA ARG A 327 -14.25 -13.21 -14.25
C ARG A 327 -13.41 -12.02 -13.79
N PHE A 328 -12.20 -11.82 -14.34
CA PHE A 328 -11.41 -10.62 -14.08
C PHE A 328 -11.67 -9.65 -15.22
N PRO A 329 -12.76 -8.85 -15.18
CA PRO A 329 -12.94 -7.89 -16.23
C PRO A 329 -11.74 -6.95 -16.18
N LEU A 330 -11.05 -6.87 -17.31
CA LEU A 330 -10.33 -5.66 -17.67
C LEU A 330 -11.38 -4.61 -18.02
N ASP A 331 -12.32 -4.34 -17.10
CA ASP A 331 -13.16 -3.17 -17.18
C ASP A 331 -12.18 -2.01 -17.37
N SER A 332 -12.50 -1.14 -18.32
CA SER A 332 -11.75 0.08 -18.63
C SER A 332 -11.12 0.65 -17.37
N VAL A 333 -9.82 0.36 -17.21
CA VAL A 333 -8.95 0.66 -16.05
C VAL A 333 -9.68 1.43 -14.95
N CYS A 334 -10.23 0.76 -13.93
CA CYS A 334 -10.79 1.33 -12.68
C CYS A 334 -11.01 2.86 -12.70
N GLY A 335 -12.02 3.36 -13.40
CA GLY A 335 -12.36 4.79 -13.33
C GLY A 335 -11.21 5.76 -13.67
N PHE A 336 -10.15 5.29 -14.32
CA PHE A 336 -9.17 6.11 -14.99
C PHE A 336 -9.86 6.63 -16.25
N VAL A 337 -10.75 7.61 -16.07
CA VAL A 337 -10.90 8.64 -17.08
C VAL A 337 -9.47 9.12 -17.32
N PRO A 338 -8.90 8.95 -18.51
CA PRO A 338 -7.57 9.44 -18.78
C PRO A 338 -7.51 10.89 -18.28
N LEU A 339 -6.50 11.24 -17.48
CA LEU A 339 -6.20 12.62 -17.11
C LEU A 339 -5.83 13.50 -18.34
N ALA A 340 -6.31 13.14 -19.53
CA ALA A 340 -6.22 13.89 -20.77
C ALA A 340 -7.17 15.11 -20.78
N GLY A 341 -8.11 15.22 -19.83
CA GLY A 341 -9.07 16.34 -19.77
C GLY A 341 -8.86 17.39 -18.68
N TYR A 342 -7.97 17.17 -17.69
CA TYR A 342 -7.79 18.09 -16.57
C TYR A 342 -6.46 18.84 -16.67
N SER A 343 -6.51 20.06 -17.18
CA SER A 343 -5.52 21.10 -16.91
C SER A 343 -5.49 21.33 -15.41
N TYR A 344 -4.31 21.18 -14.79
CA TYR A 344 -4.07 21.62 -13.43
C TYR A 344 -4.40 23.12 -13.37
N VAL A 345 -5.54 23.49 -12.78
CA VAL A 345 -5.79 24.88 -12.43
C VAL A 345 -4.90 25.18 -11.23
N ILE A 346 -3.68 25.62 -11.53
CA ILE A 346 -2.87 26.36 -10.56
C ILE A 346 -3.72 27.58 -10.23
N SER A 347 -4.29 27.60 -9.03
CA SER A 347 -4.86 28.80 -8.45
C SER A 347 -3.79 29.89 -8.47
N ARG A 348 -3.84 30.78 -9.47
CA ARG A 348 -3.16 32.07 -9.38
C ARG A 348 -3.86 32.80 -8.25
N SER A 349 -3.18 32.91 -7.10
CA SER A 349 -3.53 33.92 -6.11
C SER A 349 -3.61 35.25 -6.85
N SER A 350 -4.78 35.86 -6.80
CA SER A 350 -5.03 37.22 -7.23
C SER A 350 -3.91 38.13 -6.76
N ASN A 351 -3.25 38.80 -7.72
CA ASN A 351 -2.48 40.01 -7.45
C ASN A 351 -3.40 40.97 -6.70
N GLU A 352 -3.09 41.26 -5.45
CA GLU A 352 -3.50 42.50 -4.82
C GLU A 352 -2.91 43.64 -5.63
N SER A 353 -3.79 44.42 -6.25
CA SER A 353 -3.49 45.74 -6.77
C SER A 353 -3.08 46.65 -5.61
N LEU A 354 -1.81 47.04 -5.59
CA LEU A 354 -1.32 48.17 -4.80
C LEU A 354 -2.09 49.43 -5.21
N PRO A 355 -2.58 50.24 -4.26
CA PRO A 355 -3.12 51.55 -4.58
C PRO A 355 -1.99 52.48 -5.02
N SER A 356 -2.24 53.17 -6.13
CA SER A 356 -1.43 54.23 -6.70
C SER A 356 -1.17 55.36 -5.70
N GLU A 357 0.10 55.73 -5.55
CA GLU A 357 0.51 57.02 -5.01
C GLU A 357 -0.12 58.13 -5.86
N ASN A 358 -0.96 58.94 -5.23
CA ASN A 358 -1.34 60.25 -5.73
C ASN A 358 -0.48 61.26 -4.97
N ASP A 359 0.55 61.74 -5.65
CA ASP A 359 1.24 62.99 -5.33
C ASP A 359 0.60 64.11 -6.16
N GLY A 360 0.40 65.28 -5.55
CA GLY A 360 0.04 66.51 -6.25
C GLY A 360 -1.21 67.25 -5.76
N GLY A 361 -1.01 68.16 -4.80
CA GLY A 361 -1.16 69.58 -5.14
C GLY A 361 -2.25 70.42 -4.46
N VAL A 362 -1.77 71.42 -3.71
CA VAL A 362 -2.19 72.84 -3.77
C VAL A 362 -3.60 73.19 -3.23
N ARG A 363 -3.68 73.59 -1.95
CA ARG A 363 -3.84 74.99 -1.48
C ARG A 363 -3.92 75.06 0.04
#